data_AF-A0ABD5MS94-F1
#
_entry.id   AF-A0ABD5MS94-F1
#
_cell.length_a   1.000
_cell.length_b   1.000
_cell.length_c   1.000
_cell.angle_alpha   90.00
_cell.angle_beta   90.00
_cell.angle_gamma   90.00
#
_symmetry.space_group_name_H-M   'P 1'
#
loop_
_entity.id
_entity.type
_entity.pdbx_description
1 polymer ?
#
loop_
_entity_poly.entity_id
_entity_poly.type
_entity_poly.pdbx_seq_one_letter_code
_entity_poly.pdbx_strand_id
1 'polypeptide(L)'
;MTRTSLNRCSELTAVLAVLALLIAAVAPAAAVSVQETDVPDSGEVDSQVTATVTMTELYDTYETWQLAGRTELRNVTWTVTFLNQAGNQVRQESYDGQNFSGATVDIDEGTSEVRVRVTGTVPAVEAYSYDPQQSFTLLALDQTREGGTSNELTNRSATHYTADSREAREAMDSAREAIDAAGNPETAEESFASAVDAYEAGNFDNAASLAERAESEANQAESSRQRTQLIMYGVAGLVVLGVVAGGVVLFLRNRGDGYDKLG
;
A
#
# COMPACT_ATOMS: atom_id res chain seq x y z
N MET A 1 -32.06 -55.79 9.56
CA MET A 1 -30.74 -55.33 9.08
C MET A 1 -30.94 -54.43 7.88
N THR A 2 -30.02 -53.50 7.67
CA THR A 2 -29.85 -52.62 6.50
C THR A 2 -30.57 -51.26 6.53
N ARG A 3 -29.81 -50.30 7.08
CA ARG A 3 -29.68 -48.86 6.81
C ARG A 3 -30.63 -48.21 5.78
N THR A 4 -31.33 -47.18 6.24
CA THR A 4 -31.87 -46.10 5.40
C THR A 4 -30.97 -44.87 5.51
N SER A 5 -30.64 -44.33 4.34
CA SER A 5 -29.83 -43.16 4.06
C SER A 5 -30.64 -41.85 4.10
N LEU A 6 -29.91 -40.76 4.41
CA LEU A 6 -30.05 -39.38 3.93
C LEU A 6 -31.34 -38.59 4.29
N ASN A 7 -31.18 -37.55 5.09
CA ASN A 7 -31.26 -36.16 4.59
C ASN A 7 -31.09 -35.12 5.69
N ARG A 8 -30.64 -33.93 5.24
CA ARG A 8 -30.75 -32.58 5.84
C ARG A 8 -29.52 -32.08 6.59
N CYS A 9 -28.80 -31.16 5.94
CA CYS A 9 -28.60 -29.80 6.44
C CYS A 9 -27.92 -28.96 5.34
N SER A 10 -28.76 -28.39 4.48
CA SER A 10 -28.38 -27.43 3.43
C SER A 10 -29.32 -26.23 3.53
N GLU A 11 -29.22 -25.42 4.58
CA GLU A 11 -29.94 -24.12 4.67
C GLU A 11 -29.22 -23.11 5.60
N LEU A 12 -27.91 -23.23 5.81
CA LEU A 12 -27.16 -22.24 6.64
C LEU A 12 -26.10 -21.44 5.86
N THR A 13 -25.83 -21.78 4.61
CA THR A 13 -24.78 -21.14 3.80
C THR A 13 -25.28 -20.02 2.89
N ALA A 14 -26.60 -19.88 2.69
CA ALA A 14 -27.15 -18.91 1.74
C ALA A 14 -27.51 -17.54 2.36
N VAL A 15 -27.58 -17.44 3.70
CA VAL A 15 -27.95 -16.17 4.38
C VAL A 15 -26.73 -15.26 4.62
N LEU A 16 -25.52 -15.82 4.70
CA LEU A 16 -24.29 -15.04 4.94
C LEU A 16 -23.74 -14.34 3.68
N ALA A 17 -24.16 -14.73 2.48
CA ALA A 17 -23.66 -14.15 1.23
C ALA A 17 -24.39 -12.85 0.80
N VAL A 18 -25.53 -12.51 1.41
CA VAL A 18 -26.32 -11.31 1.07
C VAL A 18 -26.00 -10.12 2.00
N LEU A 19 -25.36 -10.35 3.16
CA LEU A 19 -25.10 -9.31 4.15
C LEU A 19 -23.75 -8.57 3.97
N ALA A 20 -22.93 -8.98 3.00
CA ALA A 20 -21.55 -8.48 2.86
C ALA A 20 -21.35 -7.37 1.80
N LEU A 21 -22.41 -6.86 1.17
CA LEU A 21 -22.26 -6.08 -0.09
C LEU A 21 -22.88 -4.68 -0.14
N LEU A 22 -23.17 -4.05 1.01
CA LEU A 22 -23.60 -2.65 1.03
C LEU A 22 -23.02 -1.90 2.23
N ILE A 23 -21.71 -1.68 2.22
CA ILE A 23 -21.13 -0.49 2.86
C ILE A 23 -20.82 0.47 1.71
N ALA A 24 -21.87 1.08 1.15
CA ALA A 24 -21.68 2.35 0.46
C ALA A 24 -21.34 3.34 1.58
N ALA A 25 -20.05 3.63 1.76
CA ALA A 25 -19.63 4.77 2.55
C ALA A 25 -20.33 5.99 1.95
N VAL A 26 -21.38 6.46 2.62
CA VAL A 26 -21.94 7.79 2.33
C VAL A 26 -20.85 8.72 2.81
N ALA A 27 -19.93 9.10 1.91
CA ALA A 27 -19.02 10.19 2.20
C ALA A 27 -19.92 11.37 2.60
N PRO A 28 -19.79 11.93 3.81
CA PRO A 28 -20.46 13.19 4.09
C PRO A 28 -20.01 14.14 2.97
N ALA A 29 -20.97 14.74 2.25
CA ALA A 29 -20.64 15.78 1.31
C ALA A 29 -19.96 16.89 2.11
N ALA A 30 -18.63 16.97 2.02
CA ALA A 30 -17.91 18.07 2.61
C ALA A 30 -18.38 19.33 1.89
N ALA A 31 -19.00 20.24 2.64
CA ALA A 31 -19.55 21.49 2.13
C ALA A 31 -18.49 22.38 1.47
N VAL A 32 -17.22 22.19 1.82
CA VAL A 32 -16.08 22.85 1.20
C VAL A 32 -15.35 21.81 0.36
N SER A 33 -15.15 22.11 -0.92
CA SER A 33 -14.39 21.28 -1.84
C SER A 33 -12.90 21.53 -1.66
N VAL A 34 -12.13 20.47 -1.41
CA VAL A 34 -10.69 20.52 -1.14
C VAL A 34 -9.93 19.86 -2.28
N GLN A 35 -9.00 20.59 -2.87
CA GLN A 35 -8.13 20.16 -3.95
C GLN A 35 -6.67 20.20 -3.49
N GLU A 36 -6.00 19.06 -3.58
CA GLU A 36 -4.57 18.93 -3.27
C GLU A 36 -3.75 19.26 -4.51
N THR A 37 -2.85 20.23 -4.42
CA THR A 37 -2.05 20.68 -5.57
C THR A 37 -0.62 20.19 -5.51
N ASP A 38 0.03 20.39 -4.36
CA ASP A 38 1.43 20.02 -4.15
C ASP A 38 1.54 19.41 -2.75
N VAL A 39 1.08 18.17 -2.57
CA VAL A 39 1.11 17.48 -1.27
C VAL A 39 1.96 16.22 -1.41
N PRO A 40 3.20 16.19 -0.88
CA PRO A 40 4.05 15.01 -0.97
C PRO A 40 3.56 13.88 -0.07
N ASP A 41 3.68 12.64 -0.55
CA ASP A 41 3.31 11.43 0.19
C ASP A 41 4.39 10.94 1.17
N SER A 42 5.60 11.50 1.07
CA SER A 42 6.73 11.17 1.96
C SER A 42 7.65 12.38 2.17
N GLY A 43 8.43 12.33 3.25
CA GLY A 43 9.39 13.39 3.58
C GLY A 43 10.67 12.85 4.22
N GLU A 44 11.80 13.42 3.82
CA GLU A 44 13.09 13.12 4.43
C GLU A 44 13.19 13.76 5.81
N VAL A 45 13.54 12.98 6.82
CA VAL A 45 13.76 13.48 8.19
C VAL A 45 14.74 14.66 8.15
N ASP A 46 14.44 15.70 8.91
CA ASP A 46 15.23 16.94 8.97
C ASP A 46 15.29 17.77 7.67
N SER A 47 14.62 17.35 6.59
CA SER A 47 14.46 18.17 5.39
C SER A 47 13.25 19.10 5.47
N GLN A 48 13.31 20.20 4.71
CA GLN A 48 12.16 21.08 4.55
C GLN A 48 11.22 20.52 3.48
N VAL A 49 9.94 20.51 3.79
CA VAL A 49 8.86 20.12 2.89
C VAL A 49 7.83 21.23 2.81
N THR A 50 7.13 21.31 1.68
CA THR A 50 6.01 22.23 1.47
C THR A 50 4.80 21.46 0.99
N ALA A 51 3.64 21.75 1.57
CA ALA A 51 2.37 21.23 1.12
C ALA A 51 1.41 22.38 0.78
N THR A 52 0.72 22.29 -0.36
CA THR A 52 -0.28 23.28 -0.79
C THR A 52 -1.63 22.63 -1.08
N VAL A 53 -2.67 23.15 -0.42
CA VAL A 53 -4.07 22.76 -0.59
C VAL A 53 -4.89 23.98 -0.99
N THR A 54 -5.83 23.76 -1.90
CA THR A 54 -6.75 24.78 -2.41
C THR A 54 -8.18 24.39 -2.03
N MET A 55 -8.92 25.32 -1.45
CA MET A 55 -10.31 25.14 -1.04
C MET A 55 -11.22 26.02 -1.88
N THR A 56 -12.31 25.44 -2.36
CA THR A 56 -13.36 26.09 -3.15
C THR A 56 -14.73 25.74 -2.57
N GLU A 57 -15.81 26.33 -3.10
CA GLU A 57 -17.18 26.11 -2.59
C GLU A 57 -17.30 26.48 -1.09
N LEU A 58 -16.61 27.56 -0.69
CA LEU A 58 -16.37 27.94 0.71
C LEU A 58 -17.63 28.20 1.56
N TYR A 59 -18.79 28.39 0.94
CA TYR A 59 -20.01 28.90 1.58
C TYR A 59 -21.24 28.01 1.40
N ASP A 60 -21.08 26.73 1.06
CA ASP A 60 -22.22 25.82 0.89
C ASP A 60 -23.03 25.68 2.19
N THR A 61 -22.36 25.61 3.34
CA THR A 61 -23.01 25.45 4.66
C THR A 61 -23.02 26.73 5.51
N TYR A 62 -21.98 27.56 5.45
CA TYR A 62 -21.85 28.76 6.28
C TYR A 62 -21.33 29.96 5.49
N GLU A 63 -21.94 31.13 5.69
CA GLU A 63 -21.52 32.40 5.07
C GLU A 63 -20.23 32.97 5.71
N THR A 64 -20.00 32.66 6.99
CA THR A 64 -18.81 33.08 7.75
C THR A 64 -18.32 31.93 8.64
N TRP A 65 -17.02 31.65 8.62
CA TRP A 65 -16.38 30.63 9.46
C TRP A 65 -14.88 30.91 9.66
N GLN A 66 -14.22 30.14 10.54
CA GLN A 66 -12.80 30.27 10.82
C GLN A 66 -12.05 29.01 10.41
N LEU A 67 -10.96 29.18 9.66
CA LEU A 67 -10.05 28.11 9.31
C LEU A 67 -9.03 27.90 10.45
N ALA A 68 -8.83 26.65 10.81
CA ALA A 68 -7.75 26.19 11.67
C ALA A 68 -6.92 25.14 10.94
N GLY A 69 -5.64 25.09 11.26
CA GLY A 69 -4.73 24.10 10.70
C GLY A 69 -3.78 23.55 11.73
N ARG A 70 -3.40 22.28 11.55
CA ARG A 70 -2.46 21.55 12.40
C ARG A 70 -1.49 20.73 11.57
N THR A 71 -0.27 20.57 12.05
CA THR A 71 0.79 19.76 11.43
C THR A 71 1.75 19.22 12.48
N GLU A 72 2.40 18.10 12.18
CA GLU A 72 3.49 17.54 12.98
C GLU A 72 4.88 18.00 12.49
N LEU A 73 4.93 18.79 11.40
CA LEU A 73 6.16 19.45 10.97
C LEU A 73 6.74 20.33 12.08
N ARG A 74 8.05 20.55 12.04
CA ARG A 74 8.78 21.49 12.92
C ARG A 74 9.11 22.77 12.16
N ASN A 75 9.47 23.85 12.86
CA ASN A 75 9.86 25.13 12.24
C ASN A 75 8.87 25.60 11.16
N VAL A 76 7.60 25.60 11.53
CA VAL A 76 6.49 25.70 10.58
C VAL A 76 6.09 27.15 10.34
N THR A 77 5.85 27.46 9.07
CA THR A 77 5.13 28.65 8.64
C THR A 77 3.96 28.24 7.74
N TRP A 78 2.79 28.76 8.07
CA TRP A 78 1.57 28.67 7.28
C TRP A 78 1.36 29.98 6.52
N THR A 79 0.88 29.87 5.29
CA THR A 79 0.41 31.00 4.49
C THR A 79 -0.98 30.69 3.98
N VAL A 80 -1.94 31.54 4.36
CA VAL A 80 -3.33 31.44 3.90
C VAL A 80 -3.59 32.59 2.96
N THR A 81 -3.83 32.29 1.68
CA THR A 81 -4.10 33.26 0.62
C THR A 81 -5.55 33.19 0.20
N PHE A 82 -6.24 34.32 0.22
CA PHE A 82 -7.65 34.47 -0.13
C PHE A 82 -7.76 35.09 -1.52
N LEU A 83 -8.47 34.42 -2.43
CA LEU A 83 -8.56 34.77 -3.85
C LEU A 83 -10.03 34.99 -4.24
N ASN A 84 -10.28 35.98 -5.09
CA ASN A 84 -11.62 36.22 -5.66
C ASN A 84 -11.88 35.39 -6.93
N GLN A 85 -13.08 35.52 -7.50
CA GLN A 85 -13.50 34.74 -8.68
C GLN A 85 -12.66 34.98 -9.94
N ALA A 86 -11.93 36.10 -10.00
CA ALA A 86 -11.01 36.42 -11.07
C ALA A 86 -9.57 35.92 -10.81
N GLY A 87 -9.34 35.21 -9.70
CA GLY A 87 -8.03 34.72 -9.27
C GLY A 87 -7.11 35.79 -8.70
N ASN A 88 -7.64 36.98 -8.36
CA ASN A 88 -6.83 38.04 -7.74
C ASN A 88 -6.81 37.84 -6.22
N GLN A 89 -5.63 38.06 -5.62
CA GLN A 89 -5.46 38.02 -4.17
C GLN A 89 -6.24 39.17 -3.51
N VAL A 90 -7.14 38.82 -2.60
CA VAL A 90 -7.89 39.74 -1.74
C VAL A 90 -7.08 40.02 -0.48
N ARG A 91 -6.59 38.96 0.17
CA ARG A 91 -5.87 39.01 1.44
C ARG A 91 -4.88 37.84 1.54
N GLN A 92 -3.85 38.01 2.37
CA GLN A 92 -2.96 36.95 2.77
C GLN A 92 -2.65 37.07 4.26
N GLU A 93 -2.60 35.93 4.94
CA GLU A 93 -2.22 35.82 6.34
C GLU A 93 -1.10 34.80 6.49
N SER A 94 -0.28 34.99 7.52
CA SER A 94 0.81 34.09 7.85
C SER A 94 0.78 33.76 9.33
N TYR A 95 1.02 32.49 9.64
CA TYR A 95 1.01 31.96 11.00
C TYR A 95 2.25 31.10 11.22
N ASP A 96 2.85 31.18 12.40
CA ASP A 96 3.97 30.33 12.76
C ASP A 96 3.55 29.28 13.79
N GLY A 97 4.26 28.15 13.77
CA GLY A 97 4.04 27.04 14.69
C GLY A 97 3.16 25.93 14.12
N GLN A 98 3.06 24.84 14.88
CA GLN A 98 2.39 23.60 14.46
C GLN A 98 0.88 23.74 14.32
N ASN A 99 0.29 24.77 14.93
CA ASN A 99 -1.15 25.01 14.91
C ASN A 99 -1.41 26.48 14.63
N PHE A 100 -2.43 26.76 13.84
CA PHE A 100 -3.02 28.09 13.74
C PHE A 100 -4.54 28.00 13.82
N SER A 101 -5.17 29.09 14.23
CA SER A 101 -6.62 29.23 14.28
C SER A 101 -7.01 30.68 14.07
N GLY A 102 -8.24 30.91 13.59
CA GLY A 102 -8.81 32.25 13.50
C GLY A 102 -8.64 32.94 12.15
N ALA A 103 -8.21 32.22 11.11
CA ALA A 103 -8.23 32.73 9.75
C ALA A 103 -9.67 32.79 9.24
N THR A 104 -10.28 33.97 9.29
CA THR A 104 -11.70 34.14 8.94
C THR A 104 -11.91 34.03 7.43
N VAL A 105 -12.93 33.27 7.04
CA VAL A 105 -13.48 33.19 5.69
C VAL A 105 -14.88 33.79 5.74
N ASP A 106 -15.11 34.84 4.97
CA ASP A 106 -16.37 35.60 4.96
C ASP A 106 -16.80 35.93 3.53
N ILE A 107 -18.06 35.63 3.20
CA ILE A 107 -18.64 35.88 1.89
C ILE A 107 -18.63 37.36 1.52
N ASP A 108 -18.73 38.26 2.49
CA ASP A 108 -18.74 39.71 2.28
C ASP A 108 -17.39 40.24 1.76
N GLU A 109 -16.30 39.49 1.97
CA GLU A 109 -14.98 39.82 1.43
C GLU A 109 -14.82 39.46 -0.05
N GLY A 110 -15.80 38.77 -0.65
CA GLY A 110 -15.75 38.35 -2.06
C GLY A 110 -14.70 37.27 -2.35
N THR A 111 -14.21 36.57 -1.33
CA THR A 111 -13.33 35.42 -1.47
C THR A 111 -14.10 34.27 -2.11
N SER A 112 -13.55 33.60 -3.13
CA SER A 112 -14.12 32.38 -3.72
C SER A 112 -13.20 31.16 -3.61
N GLU A 113 -11.91 31.40 -3.36
CA GLU A 113 -10.89 30.36 -3.20
C GLU A 113 -9.99 30.71 -2.01
N VAL A 114 -9.65 29.73 -1.19
CA VAL A 114 -8.63 29.84 -0.14
C VAL A 114 -7.52 28.85 -0.41
N ARG A 115 -6.30 29.33 -0.53
CA ARG A 115 -5.10 28.52 -0.70
C ARG A 115 -4.29 28.49 0.58
N VAL A 116 -4.06 27.31 1.11
CA VAL A 116 -3.24 27.09 2.30
C VAL A 116 -1.95 26.44 1.88
N ARG A 117 -0.84 27.10 2.19
CA ARG A 117 0.50 26.55 2.07
C ARG A 117 1.08 26.36 3.46
N VAL A 118 1.57 25.16 3.76
CA VAL A 118 2.39 24.89 4.93
C VAL A 118 3.80 24.56 4.48
N THR A 119 4.78 25.17 5.13
CA THR A 119 6.20 24.85 4.94
C THR A 119 6.80 24.57 6.31
N GLY A 120 7.55 23.48 6.43
CA GLY A 120 8.17 23.09 7.69
C GLY A 120 9.18 21.96 7.49
N THR A 121 9.82 21.56 8.58
CA THR A 121 10.82 20.50 8.63
C THR A 121 10.18 19.18 9.06
N VAL A 122 10.43 18.10 8.33
CA VAL A 122 9.95 16.75 8.67
C VAL A 122 10.46 16.35 10.06
N PRO A 123 9.61 15.83 10.97
CA PRO A 123 10.04 15.43 12.30
C PRO A 123 10.97 14.21 12.26
N ALA A 124 11.70 14.00 13.36
CA ALA A 124 12.51 12.79 13.53
C ALA A 124 11.61 11.57 13.75
N VAL A 125 12.09 10.40 13.37
CA VAL A 125 11.40 9.13 13.62
C VAL A 125 11.72 8.65 15.04
N GLU A 126 10.69 8.42 15.85
CA GLU A 126 10.87 7.89 17.22
C GLU A 126 11.08 6.37 17.23
N ALA A 127 10.38 5.64 16.34
CA ALA A 127 10.50 4.21 16.16
C ALA A 127 10.22 3.86 14.68
N TYR A 128 10.99 2.93 14.14
CA TYR A 128 10.83 2.46 12.77
C TYR A 128 9.89 1.26 12.74
N SER A 129 9.01 1.21 11.74
CA SER A 129 8.09 0.11 11.49
C SER A 129 8.13 -0.22 10.00
N TYR A 130 8.30 -1.49 9.64
CA TYR A 130 8.31 -1.86 8.23
C TYR A 130 6.88 -1.81 7.66
N ASP A 131 5.93 -2.47 8.32
CA ASP A 131 4.51 -2.52 7.89
C ASP A 131 3.55 -2.52 9.10
N PRO A 132 2.72 -1.47 9.31
CA PRO A 132 2.60 -0.29 8.46
C PRO A 132 3.79 0.66 8.60
N GLN A 133 4.14 1.37 7.51
CA GLN A 133 5.18 2.39 7.55
C GLN A 133 4.77 3.55 8.47
N GLN A 134 5.71 4.03 9.29
CA GLN A 134 5.49 5.21 10.11
C GLN A 134 5.13 6.44 9.27
N SER A 135 4.12 7.17 9.71
CA SER A 135 3.64 8.40 9.09
C SER A 135 3.54 9.54 10.10
N PHE A 136 3.43 10.76 9.57
CA PHE A 136 3.14 11.97 10.34
C PHE A 136 2.06 12.79 9.63
N THR A 137 1.35 13.61 10.40
CA THR A 137 0.38 14.57 9.89
C THR A 137 1.12 15.71 9.20
N LEU A 138 1.15 15.68 7.87
CA LEU A 138 1.75 16.73 7.05
C LEU A 138 0.91 18.01 7.13
N LEU A 139 -0.41 17.87 7.02
CA LEU A 139 -1.36 18.98 7.07
C LEU A 139 -2.75 18.44 7.39
N ALA A 140 -3.41 18.99 8.41
CA ALA A 140 -4.83 18.83 8.61
C ALA A 140 -5.48 20.21 8.77
N LEU A 141 -6.65 20.38 8.15
CA LEU A 141 -7.40 21.63 8.13
C LEU A 141 -8.82 21.39 8.62
N ASP A 142 -9.30 22.31 9.44
CA ASP A 142 -10.62 22.26 10.05
C ASP A 142 -11.37 23.56 9.77
N GLN A 143 -12.66 23.43 9.45
CA GLN A 143 -13.61 24.52 9.49
C GLN A 143 -14.19 24.60 10.91
N THR A 144 -14.00 25.75 11.54
CA THR A 144 -14.42 26.01 12.92
C THR A 144 -15.41 27.18 12.97
N ARG A 145 -16.30 27.14 13.95
CA ARG A 145 -17.18 28.27 14.30
C ARG A 145 -16.83 28.78 15.68
N GLU A 146 -16.84 30.11 15.85
CA GLU A 146 -16.64 30.72 17.15
C GLU A 146 -17.63 30.16 18.19
N GLY A 147 -17.12 29.50 19.22
CA GLY A 147 -17.92 28.84 20.27
C GLY A 147 -18.72 27.60 19.83
N GLY A 148 -18.48 27.06 18.63
CA GLY A 148 -19.27 25.99 18.01
C GLY A 148 -18.51 24.70 17.72
N THR A 149 -19.02 23.93 16.77
CA THR A 149 -18.45 22.65 16.30
C THR A 149 -17.30 22.85 15.32
N SER A 150 -16.39 21.88 15.26
CA SER A 150 -15.30 21.78 14.28
C SER A 150 -15.60 20.67 13.28
N ASN A 151 -15.41 20.95 11.99
CA ASN A 151 -15.58 20.00 10.90
C ASN A 151 -14.24 19.81 10.19
N GLU A 152 -13.76 18.57 10.09
CA GLU A 152 -12.54 18.25 9.35
C GLU A 152 -12.76 18.49 7.85
N LEU A 153 -11.88 19.30 7.24
CA LEU A 153 -11.87 19.57 5.80
C LEU A 153 -10.95 18.60 5.08
N THR A 154 -9.74 18.41 5.62
CA THR A 154 -8.76 17.46 5.09
C THR A 154 -7.79 17.05 6.16
N ASN A 155 -7.26 15.83 6.04
CA ASN A 155 -6.22 15.30 6.91
C ASN A 155 -5.24 14.49 6.06
N ARG A 156 -4.08 15.08 5.80
CA ARG A 156 -3.01 14.53 4.98
C ARG A 156 -1.87 14.07 5.83
N SER A 157 -1.56 12.78 5.67
CA SER A 157 -0.40 12.14 6.26
C SER A 157 0.67 11.91 5.20
N ALA A 158 1.93 11.94 5.60
CA ALA A 158 3.08 11.56 4.79
C ALA A 158 3.96 10.57 5.55
N THR A 159 4.70 9.73 4.84
CA THR A 159 5.64 8.79 5.48
C THR A 159 7.00 9.43 5.74
N HIS A 160 7.68 8.97 6.78
CA HIS A 160 9.05 9.37 7.06
C HIS A 160 10.04 8.49 6.29
N TYR A 161 11.16 9.08 5.86
CA TYR A 161 12.34 8.32 5.48
C TYR A 161 13.64 9.04 5.86
N THR A 162 14.70 8.27 6.04
CA THR A 162 16.10 8.71 5.88
C THR A 162 16.65 8.13 4.58
N ALA A 163 17.86 8.51 4.16
CA ALA A 163 18.51 7.86 3.01
C ALA A 163 18.65 6.34 3.25
N ASP A 164 19.26 5.97 4.38
CA ASP A 164 19.50 4.57 4.76
C ASP A 164 18.20 3.78 4.93
N SER A 165 17.18 4.36 5.57
CA SER A 165 15.91 3.67 5.77
C SER A 165 15.14 3.46 4.47
N ARG A 166 15.41 4.27 3.44
CA ARG A 166 14.79 4.11 2.12
C ARG A 166 15.49 3.02 1.33
N GLU A 167 16.82 3.02 1.31
CA GLU A 167 17.63 1.98 0.67
C GLU A 167 17.31 0.59 1.24
N ALA A 168 17.26 0.45 2.57
CA ALA A 168 16.87 -0.80 3.20
C ALA A 168 15.45 -1.24 2.80
N ARG A 169 14.51 -0.30 2.69
CA ARG A 169 13.14 -0.59 2.31
C ARG A 169 13.03 -1.03 0.85
N GLU A 170 13.77 -0.40 -0.06
CA GLU A 170 13.86 -0.82 -1.46
C GLU A 170 14.40 -2.25 -1.60
N ALA A 171 15.44 -2.61 -0.84
CA ALA A 171 15.98 -3.97 -0.81
C ALA A 171 14.95 -4.98 -0.24
N MET A 172 14.25 -4.61 0.83
CA MET A 172 13.18 -5.44 1.41
C MET A 172 12.00 -5.60 0.44
N ASP A 173 11.56 -4.55 -0.23
CA ASP A 173 10.45 -4.62 -1.18
C ASP A 173 10.83 -5.54 -2.37
N SER A 174 12.06 -5.45 -2.90
CA SER A 174 12.60 -6.39 -3.91
C SER A 174 12.63 -7.84 -3.40
N ALA A 175 13.11 -8.06 -2.16
CA ALA A 175 13.14 -9.38 -1.56
C ALA A 175 11.74 -9.98 -1.40
N ARG A 176 10.76 -9.17 -0.97
CA ARG A 176 9.37 -9.59 -0.83
C ARG A 176 8.78 -10.04 -2.17
N GLU A 177 8.99 -9.25 -3.23
CA GLU A 177 8.56 -9.62 -4.58
C GLU A 177 9.15 -10.96 -5.03
N ALA A 178 10.45 -11.19 -4.79
CA ALA A 178 11.12 -12.45 -5.14
C ALA A 178 10.60 -13.64 -4.33
N ILE A 179 10.36 -13.47 -3.03
CA ILE A 179 9.80 -14.50 -2.14
C ILE A 179 8.40 -14.91 -2.62
N ASP A 180 7.55 -13.93 -2.92
CA ASP A 180 6.18 -14.16 -3.41
C ASP A 180 6.22 -14.92 -4.76
N ALA A 181 7.08 -14.49 -5.69
CA ALA A 181 7.26 -15.15 -6.99
C ALA A 181 7.80 -16.58 -6.86
N ALA A 182 8.73 -16.81 -5.93
CA ALA A 182 9.26 -18.12 -5.59
C ALA A 182 8.29 -18.96 -4.75
N GLY A 183 7.05 -18.50 -4.53
CA GLY A 183 6.01 -19.19 -3.76
C GLY A 183 6.42 -19.46 -2.32
N ASN A 184 6.85 -18.41 -1.63
CA ASN A 184 7.07 -18.32 -0.19
C ASN A 184 7.92 -19.47 0.39
N PRO A 185 9.19 -19.61 -0.03
CA PRO A 185 10.08 -20.58 0.58
C PRO A 185 10.43 -20.19 2.02
N GLU A 186 10.18 -21.10 2.97
CA GLU A 186 10.34 -20.90 4.43
C GLU A 186 11.67 -20.25 4.81
N THR A 187 12.79 -20.69 4.22
CA THR A 187 14.12 -20.12 4.52
C THR A 187 14.22 -18.65 4.15
N ALA A 188 13.65 -18.25 3.01
CA ALA A 188 13.66 -16.86 2.58
C ALA A 188 12.73 -16.01 3.45
N GLU A 189 11.58 -16.58 3.88
CA GLU A 189 10.69 -15.90 4.83
C GLU A 189 11.36 -15.67 6.20
N GLU A 190 12.15 -16.62 6.71
CA GLU A 190 12.94 -16.46 7.94
C GLU A 190 13.99 -15.35 7.81
N SER A 191 14.72 -15.32 6.69
CA SER A 191 15.68 -14.26 6.37
C SER A 191 14.99 -12.89 6.26
N PHE A 192 13.82 -12.83 5.64
CA PHE A 192 13.03 -11.61 5.54
C PHE A 192 12.51 -11.13 6.90
N ALA A 193 12.00 -12.04 7.73
CA ALA A 193 11.57 -11.70 9.10
C ALA A 193 12.72 -11.10 9.91
N SER A 194 13.94 -11.65 9.76
CA SER A 194 15.14 -11.08 10.38
C SER A 194 15.48 -9.69 9.83
N ALA A 195 15.23 -9.43 8.54
CA ALA A 195 15.39 -8.11 7.94
C ALA A 195 14.40 -7.09 8.53
N VAL A 196 13.15 -7.50 8.76
CA VAL A 196 12.13 -6.68 9.43
C VAL A 196 12.59 -6.32 10.85
N ASP A 197 13.01 -7.31 11.65
CA ASP A 197 13.50 -7.06 13.02
C ASP A 197 14.69 -6.08 13.02
N ALA A 198 15.60 -6.20 12.05
CA ALA A 198 16.73 -5.29 11.89
C ALA A 198 16.27 -3.87 11.49
N TYR A 199 15.29 -3.74 10.60
CA TYR A 199 14.73 -2.46 10.17
C TYR A 199 14.06 -1.73 11.33
N GLU A 200 13.23 -2.44 12.10
CA GLU A 200 12.52 -1.88 13.26
C GLU A 200 13.46 -1.48 14.39
N ALA A 201 14.60 -2.16 14.51
CA ALA A 201 15.69 -1.78 15.41
C ALA A 201 16.55 -0.60 14.89
N GLY A 202 16.27 -0.06 13.71
CA GLY A 202 17.03 1.03 13.07
C GLY A 202 18.38 0.60 12.49
N ASN A 203 18.61 -0.70 12.29
CA ASN A 203 19.83 -1.24 11.71
C ASN A 203 19.66 -1.49 10.20
N PHE A 204 19.62 -0.40 9.43
CA PHE A 204 19.26 -0.40 8.01
C PHE A 204 20.23 -1.20 7.12
N ASP A 205 21.54 -1.07 7.34
CA ASP A 205 22.55 -1.83 6.59
C ASP A 205 22.38 -3.34 6.76
N ASN A 206 22.08 -3.78 8.00
CA ASN A 206 21.82 -5.19 8.29
C ASN A 206 20.48 -5.64 7.71
N ALA A 207 19.44 -4.79 7.78
CA ALA A 207 18.14 -5.05 7.16
C ALA A 207 18.28 -5.27 5.65
N ALA A 208 19.00 -4.38 4.95
CA ALA A 208 19.30 -4.52 3.52
C ALA A 208 20.06 -5.82 3.22
N SER A 209 21.13 -6.11 3.98
CA SER A 209 21.92 -7.35 3.81
C SER A 209 21.11 -8.64 4.04
N LEU A 210 20.15 -8.62 4.98
CA LEU A 210 19.26 -9.74 5.24
C LEU A 210 18.18 -9.88 4.17
N ALA A 211 17.67 -8.76 3.64
CA ALA A 211 16.75 -8.74 2.51
C ALA A 211 17.40 -9.32 1.25
N GLU A 212 18.63 -8.91 0.91
CA GLU A 212 19.39 -9.48 -0.22
C GLU A 212 19.63 -10.99 -0.07
N ARG A 213 19.87 -11.47 1.16
CA ARG A 213 19.95 -12.91 1.45
C ARG A 213 18.61 -13.60 1.18
N ALA A 214 17.51 -13.04 1.68
CA ALA A 214 16.17 -13.58 1.46
C ALA A 214 15.83 -13.65 -0.03
N GLU A 215 16.14 -12.61 -0.80
CA GLU A 215 15.99 -12.58 -2.26
C GLU A 215 16.81 -13.69 -2.93
N SER A 216 18.08 -13.86 -2.52
CA SER A 216 18.95 -14.92 -3.05
C SER A 216 18.41 -16.33 -2.77
N GLU A 217 17.88 -16.56 -1.57
CA GLU A 217 17.27 -17.83 -1.16
C GLU A 217 15.98 -18.11 -1.94
N ALA A 218 15.16 -17.10 -2.17
CA ALA A 218 13.96 -17.19 -3.01
C ALA A 218 14.30 -17.56 -4.46
N ASN A 219 15.25 -16.85 -5.07
CA ASN A 219 15.73 -17.12 -6.43
C ASN A 219 16.31 -18.55 -6.58
N GLN A 220 17.00 -19.05 -5.56
CA GLN A 220 17.51 -20.43 -5.52
C GLN A 220 16.39 -21.47 -5.41
N ALA A 221 15.37 -21.20 -4.60
CA ALA A 221 14.20 -22.07 -4.45
C ALA A 221 13.40 -22.12 -5.75
N GLU A 222 13.19 -20.99 -6.42
CA GLU A 222 12.51 -20.92 -7.71
C GLU A 222 13.26 -21.72 -8.79
N SER A 223 14.57 -21.49 -8.92
CA SER A 223 15.43 -22.21 -9.86
C SER A 223 15.39 -23.73 -9.63
N SER A 224 15.37 -24.15 -8.37
CA SER A 224 15.27 -25.57 -7.98
C SER A 224 13.92 -26.19 -8.35
N ARG A 225 12.82 -25.44 -8.20
CA ARG A 225 11.48 -25.87 -8.63
C ARG A 225 11.41 -26.02 -10.15
N GLN A 226 11.90 -25.04 -10.90
CA GLN A 226 11.94 -25.09 -12.37
C GLN A 226 12.77 -26.31 -12.86
N ARG A 227 13.95 -26.53 -12.26
CA ARG A 227 14.82 -27.67 -12.61
C ARG A 227 14.17 -29.01 -12.27
N THR A 228 13.53 -29.12 -11.11
CA THR A 228 12.86 -30.36 -10.68
C THR A 228 11.67 -30.69 -11.57
N GLN A 229 10.88 -29.68 -11.96
CA GLN A 229 9.79 -29.87 -12.93
C GLN A 229 10.32 -30.37 -14.27
N LEU A 230 11.40 -29.77 -14.79
CA LEU A 230 11.99 -30.16 -16.07
C LEU A 230 12.56 -31.58 -16.03
N ILE A 231 13.18 -31.98 -14.91
CA ILE A 231 13.63 -33.36 -14.68
C ILE A 231 12.42 -34.31 -14.63
N MET A 232 11.36 -33.99 -13.89
CA MET A 232 10.18 -34.86 -13.83
C MET A 232 9.51 -35.03 -15.19
N TYR A 233 9.37 -33.96 -15.98
CA TYR A 233 8.87 -34.06 -17.35
C TYR A 233 9.82 -34.85 -18.26
N GLY A 234 11.14 -34.68 -18.10
CA GLY A 234 12.14 -35.47 -18.81
C GLY A 234 12.08 -36.97 -18.47
N VAL A 235 11.94 -37.31 -17.19
CA VAL A 235 11.79 -38.68 -16.71
C VAL A 235 10.47 -39.28 -17.19
N ALA A 236 9.36 -38.56 -17.07
CA ALA A 236 8.06 -39.00 -17.56
C ALA A 236 8.08 -39.26 -19.08
N GLY A 237 8.70 -38.36 -19.86
CA GLY A 237 8.88 -38.53 -21.30
C GLY A 237 9.72 -39.76 -21.66
N LEU A 238 10.82 -40.00 -20.94
CA LEU A 238 11.66 -41.18 -21.13
C LEU A 238 10.92 -42.49 -20.82
N VAL A 239 10.09 -42.53 -19.77
CA VAL A 239 9.29 -43.71 -19.43
C VAL A 239 8.29 -44.03 -20.54
N VAL A 240 7.58 -43.02 -21.08
CA VAL A 240 6.64 -43.21 -22.19
C VAL A 240 7.35 -43.74 -23.44
N LEU A 241 8.50 -43.17 -23.80
CA LEU A 241 9.31 -43.65 -24.92
C LEU A 241 9.80 -45.09 -24.71
N GLY A 242 10.22 -45.44 -23.49
CA GLY A 242 10.63 -46.80 -23.13
C GLY A 242 9.49 -47.82 -23.27
N VAL A 243 8.28 -47.46 -22.85
CA VAL A 243 7.09 -48.31 -23.01
C VAL A 243 6.73 -48.50 -24.48
N VAL A 244 6.78 -47.43 -25.29
CA VAL A 244 6.49 -47.51 -26.73
C VAL A 244 7.55 -48.37 -27.45
N ALA A 245 8.83 -48.13 -27.19
CA ALA A 245 9.92 -48.92 -27.78
C ALA A 245 9.86 -50.39 -27.34
N GLY A 246 9.63 -50.66 -26.06
CA GLY A 246 9.46 -52.02 -25.53
C GLY A 246 8.24 -52.72 -26.11
N GLY A 247 7.12 -52.01 -26.26
CA GLY A 247 5.91 -52.52 -26.90
C GLY A 247 6.11 -52.86 -28.38
N VAL A 248 6.84 -52.01 -29.13
CA VAL A 248 7.19 -52.27 -30.54
C VAL A 248 8.12 -53.47 -30.68
N VAL A 249 9.13 -53.59 -29.82
CA VAL A 249 10.06 -54.74 -29.84
C VAL A 249 9.34 -56.05 -29.50
N LEU A 250 8.48 -56.05 -28.48
CA LEU A 250 7.67 -57.22 -28.12
C LEU A 250 6.68 -57.58 -29.24
N PHE A 251 6.04 -56.58 -29.86
CA PHE A 251 5.12 -56.79 -30.97
C PHE A 251 5.81 -57.36 -32.21
N LEU A 252 7.02 -56.88 -32.53
CA LEU A 252 7.83 -57.41 -33.64
C LEU A 252 8.35 -58.82 -33.34
N ARG A 253 8.75 -59.11 -32.09
CA ARG A 253 9.16 -60.46 -31.68
C ARG A 253 8.01 -61.47 -31.74
N ASN A 254 6.79 -61.07 -31.35
CA ASN A 254 5.60 -61.92 -31.44
C ASN A 254 5.17 -62.26 -32.88
N ARG A 255 5.76 -61.63 -33.91
CA ARG A 255 5.55 -61.99 -35.31
C ARG A 255 6.59 -62.99 -35.85
N GLY A 256 7.61 -63.35 -35.05
CA GLY A 256 8.69 -64.25 -35.47
C GLY A 256 8.39 -65.75 -35.36
N ASP A 257 7.43 -66.16 -34.54
CA ASP A 257 7.15 -67.59 -34.25
C ASP A 257 5.95 -68.14 -35.03
N GLY A 258 5.86 -67.76 -36.31
CA GLY A 258 4.95 -68.33 -37.30
C GLY A 258 5.68 -69.20 -38.31
N TYR A 259 6.60 -70.05 -37.87
CA TYR A 259 7.12 -71.16 -38.69
C TYR A 259 6.40 -72.43 -38.26
N ASP A 260 5.16 -72.59 -38.74
CA ASP A 260 4.55 -73.92 -38.77
C ASP A 260 4.81 -74.56 -40.12
N LYS A 261 5.49 -75.70 -40.03
CA LYS A 261 5.64 -76.68 -41.10
C LYS A 261 4.26 -77.31 -41.34
N LEU A 262 4.12 -77.91 -42.52
CA LEU A 262 3.08 -78.86 -42.94
C LEU A 262 1.91 -78.25 -43.75
N GLY A 263 1.95 -78.54 -45.06
CA GLY A 263 0.93 -78.24 -46.07
C GLY A 263 1.52 -78.33 -47.46
#